data_AF-A0A380FMI7-F1
#
_entry.id   AF-A0A380FMI7-F1
#
_cell.length_a   1.000
_cell.length_b   1.000
_cell.length_c   1.000
_cell.angle_alpha   90.00
_cell.angle_beta   90.00
_cell.angle_gamma   90.00
#
_symmetry.space_group_name_H-M   'P 1'
#
loop_
_entity.id
_entity.type
_entity.pdbx_description
1 polymer ?
#
loop_
_entity_poly.entity_id
_entity_poly.type
_entity_poly.pdbx_seq_one_letter_code
_entity_poly.pdbx_strand_id
1 'polypeptide(L)' 'MIEIKDVSFSYKQTDGMKQLKDINLNINKGEVICLAGASGCGKSTLIRLLNGIIPTFFSR' A
#
# COMPACT_ATOMS: atom_id res chain seq x y z
N MET A 1 8.82 12.77 -6.57
CA MET A 1 8.18 12.85 -5.25
C MET A 1 7.02 11.89 -5.29
N ILE A 2 6.92 11.00 -4.31
CA ILE A 2 5.80 10.07 -4.14
C ILE A 2 5.07 10.49 -2.88
N GLU A 3 3.76 10.70 -2.98
CA GLU A 3 2.92 11.06 -1.85
C GLU A 3 1.66 10.18 -1.86
N ILE A 4 1.37 9.58 -0.71
CA ILE A 4 0.06 8.99 -0.40
C ILE A 4 -0.46 9.61 0.90
N LYS A 5 -1.73 9.99 0.88
CA LYS A 5 -2.42 10.64 1.99
C LYS A 5 -3.71 9.89 2.29
N ASP A 6 -3.90 9.52 3.56
CA ASP A 6 -5.09 8.87 4.10
C ASP A 6 -5.56 7.67 3.26
N VAL A 7 -4.60 6.86 2.79
CA VAL A 7 -4.89 5.73 1.93
C VAL A 7 -5.28 4.50 2.76
N SER A 8 -6.51 4.04 2.54
CA SER A 8 -7.03 2.77 3.04
C SER A 8 -7.36 1.85 1.87
N PHE A 9 -6.98 0.58 1.98
CA PHE A 9 -7.25 -0.42 0.93
C PHE A 9 -7.41 -1.81 1.52
N SER A 10 -8.42 -2.53 1.02
CA SER A 10 -8.68 -3.93 1.34
C SER A 10 -9.00 -4.72 0.06
N TYR A 11 -8.51 -5.96 -0.02
CA TYR A 11 -8.92 -6.86 -1.10
C TYR A 11 -10.31 -7.43 -0.80
N LYS A 12 -11.18 -7.50 -1.82
CA LYS A 12 -12.54 -8.05 -1.70
C LYS A 12 -12.59 -9.41 -1.02
N GLN A 13 -11.61 -10.26 -1.31
CA GLN A 13 -11.51 -11.63 -0.81
C GLN A 13 -11.20 -11.72 0.69
N THR A 14 -10.75 -10.61 1.31
CA THR A 14 -10.32 -10.60 2.71
C THR A 14 -11.36 -10.05 3.68
N ASP A 15 -12.53 -9.65 3.19
CA ASP A 15 -13.63 -9.10 4.00
C ASP A 15 -13.16 -8.05 5.04
N GLY A 16 -12.24 -7.17 4.64
CA GLY A 16 -11.66 -6.16 5.53
C GLY A 16 -10.60 -6.65 6.52
N MET A 17 -10.37 -7.95 6.67
CA MET A 17 -9.44 -8.49 7.68
C MET A 17 -7.96 -8.18 7.38
N LYS A 18 -7.58 -7.99 6.11
CA LYS A 18 -6.20 -7.67 5.70
C LYS A 18 -6.19 -6.37 4.90
N GLN A 19 -6.19 -5.26 5.63
CA GLN A 19 -6.25 -3.93 5.05
C GLN A 19 -5.02 -3.09 5.37
N LEU A 20 -4.64 -2.25 4.41
CA LEU A 20 -3.95 -1.01 4.69
C LEU A 20 -4.98 -0.04 5.25
N LYS A 21 -4.63 0.65 6.35
CA LYS A 21 -5.53 1.59 7.01
C LYS A 21 -4.78 2.90 7.25
N ASP A 22 -5.36 3.99 6.78
CA ASP A 22 -4.95 5.37 7.04
C ASP A 22 -3.45 5.62 6.79
N ILE A 23 -2.94 5.04 5.69
CA ILE A 23 -1.52 5.12 5.36
C ILE A 23 -1.19 6.50 4.80
N ASN A 24 -0.22 7.13 5.45
CA ASN A 24 0.36 8.41 5.07
C ASN A 24 1.87 8.22 4.85
N LEU A 25 2.37 8.55 3.67
CA LEU A 25 3.78 8.41 3.31
C LEU A 25 4.17 9.47 2.28
N ASN A 26 5.30 10.13 2.53
CA ASN A 26 5.92 11.07 1.62
C ASN A 26 7.37 10.63 1.38
N ILE A 27 7.76 10.53 0.10
CA ILE A 27 9.10 10.15 -0.33
C ILE A 27 9.62 11.22 -1.29
N ASN A 28 10.70 11.87 -0.89
CA ASN A 28 11.36 12.90 -1.67
C ASN A 28 12.17 12.29 -2.81
N LYS A 29 12.51 13.13 -3.80
CA LYS A 29 13.32 12.67 -4.94
C LYS A 29 14.73 12.30 -4.45
N GLY A 30 15.19 11.10 -4.77
CA GLY A 30 16.51 10.60 -4.40
C GLY A 30 16.57 9.89 -3.04
N GLU A 31 15.47 9.85 -2.29
CA GLU A 31 15.40 9.06 -1.04
C GLU A 31 15.32 7.56 -1.33
N VAL A 32 16.01 6.80 -0.49
CA VAL A 32 15.91 5.33 -0.42
C VAL A 32 15.29 4.98 0.92
N ILE A 33 14.15 4.30 0.89
CA ILE A 33 13.42 3.90 2.09
C ILE A 33 13.36 2.37 2.21
N CYS A 34 13.37 1.87 3.44
CA CYS A 34 13.14 0.46 3.74
C CYS A 34 11.73 0.28 4.31
N LEU A 35 10.94 -0.60 3.70
CA LEU A 35 9.62 -0.99 4.19
C LEU A 35 9.71 -2.34 4.91
N ALA A 36 9.70 -2.31 6.25
CA ALA A 36 9.83 -3.49 7.10
C ALA A 36 8.55 -3.79 7.91
N GLY A 37 8.40 -5.02 8.38
CA GLY A 37 7.25 -5.47 9.18
C GLY A 37 6.96 -6.97 9.04
N ALA A 38 6.09 -7.51 9.89
CA ALA A 38 5.74 -8.93 9.93
C ALA A 38 5.16 -9.45 8.61
N SER A 39 5.24 -10.77 8.36
CA SER A 39 4.58 -11.37 7.20
C SER A 39 3.07 -11.09 7.23
N GLY A 40 2.49 -10.74 6.08
CA GLY A 40 1.06 -10.43 5.97
C GLY A 40 0.62 -9.03 6.41
N CYS A 41 1.51 -8.18 6.94
CA CYS A 41 1.15 -6.82 7.42
C CYS A 41 0.86 -5.78 6.31
N GLY A 42 0.81 -6.19 5.03
CA GLY A 42 0.44 -5.31 3.92
C GLY A 42 1.60 -4.67 3.13
N LYS A 43 2.87 -5.01 3.38
CA LYS A 43 4.03 -4.43 2.66
C LYS A 43 3.91 -4.53 1.13
N SER A 44 3.71 -5.74 0.61
CA SER A 44 3.55 -5.95 -0.83
C SER A 44 2.30 -5.27 -1.38
N THR A 45 1.24 -5.16 -0.58
CA THR A 45 0.04 -4.39 -0.94
C THR A 45 0.36 -2.91 -1.11
N LEU A 46 1.10 -2.32 -0.16
CA LEU A 46 1.51 -0.92 -0.23
C LEU A 46 2.39 -0.66 -1.46
N ILE A 47 3.37 -1.53 -1.73
CA ILE A 47 4.22 -1.42 -2.92
C ILE A 47 3.40 -1.53 -4.21
N ARG A 48 2.42 -2.44 -4.28
CA ARG A 48 1.52 -2.54 -5.45
C ARG A 48 0.68 -1.29 -5.63
N LEU A 49 0.25 -0.64 -4.54
CA LEU A 49 -0.51 0.60 -4.57
C LEU A 49 0.34 1.75 -5.10
N LEU A 50 1.57 1.90 -4.58
CA LEU A 50 2.52 2.90 -5.04
C LEU A 50 2.89 2.74 -6.52
N ASN A 51 2.94 1.51 -7.02
CA ASN A 51 3.17 1.22 -8.45
C ASN A 51 1.92 1.34 -9.33
N GLY A 52 0.75 1.67 -8.77
CA GLY A 52 -0.51 1.79 -9.53
C GLY A 52 -1.08 0.46 -10.05
N ILE A 53 -0.61 -0.69 -9.53
CA ILE A 53 -1.09 -2.03 -9.92
C ILE A 53 -2.45 -2.31 -9.28
N ILE A 54 -2.67 -1.84 -8.06
CA ILE A 54 -3.98 -1.87 -7.41
C ILE A 54 -4.54 -0.44 -7.33
N PRO A 55 -5.85 -0.26 -7.49
CA PRO A 55 -6.89 -1.31 -7.59
C PRO A 55 -7.06 -1.90 -9.00
N THR A 56 -6.42 -1.36 -10.03
CA THR A 56 -6.70 -1.67 -11.45
C THR A 56 -6.58 -3.16 -11.83
N PHE A 57 -5.56 -3.87 -11.34
CA PHE A 57 -5.29 -5.27 -11.73
C PHE A 57 -5.97 -6.32 -10.84
N PHE A 58 -6.18 -6.03 -9.55
CA PHE A 58 -6.69 -7.01 -8.57
C PHE A 58 -8.11 -6.72 -8.06
N SER A 59 -8.78 -5.67 -8.54
CA SER A 59 -10.17 -5.35 -8.14
C SER A 59 -11.26 -6.04 -8.96
N ARG A 60 -10.90 -6.84 -9.98
CA ARG A 60 -11.83 -7.73 -10.68
C ARG A 60 -12.21 -8.91 -9.80
#